data_AF-A0A918YI79-F1
#
_entry.id   AF-A0A918YI79-F1
#
_cell.length_a   1.000
_cell.length_b   1.000
_cell.length_c   1.000
_cell.angle_alpha   90.00
_cell.angle_beta   90.00
_cell.angle_gamma   90.00
#
_symmetry.space_group_name_H-M   'P 1'
#
loop_
_entity.id
_entity.type
_entity.pdbx_description
1 polymer ?
#
loop_
_entity_poly.entity_id
_entity_poly.type
_entity_poly.pdbx_seq_one_letter_code
_entity_poly.pdbx_strand_id
1 'polypeptide(L)'
;MPKHPPCPQPPGAPRWVAMFHRPAEGSWTVGAESPDRAPVLYAVGDMTQTLRARGEEVTVALWGPENGAWHLFDAPAARETAPAPAASAGASAPGAGGPDRLTERMRGRRHQVLLAGLGKAGLYDLSDEDGVAVRAMAELLDEPTVRRVAHWLSAAAGER
;
A
#
# COMPACT_ATOMS: atom_id res chain seq x y z
N MET A 1 16.32 -13.39 22.34
CA MET A 1 15.60 -12.23 21.79
C MET A 1 16.65 -11.25 21.28
N PRO A 2 16.92 -11.15 19.97
CA PRO A 2 17.82 -10.11 19.51
C PRO A 2 17.07 -8.78 19.62
N LYS A 3 17.43 -7.98 20.62
CA LYS A 3 17.03 -6.58 20.71
C LYS A 3 17.77 -5.87 19.58
N HIS A 4 17.10 -5.62 18.47
CA HIS A 4 17.67 -4.80 17.39
C HIS A 4 18.13 -3.46 17.98
N PRO A 5 19.32 -2.96 17.60
CA PRO A 5 19.79 -1.67 18.07
C PRO A 5 18.76 -0.59 17.73
N PRO A 6 18.43 0.33 18.66
CA PRO A 6 17.43 1.36 18.42
C PRO A 6 17.82 2.19 17.19
N CYS A 7 16.87 2.39 16.28
CA CYS A 7 17.09 3.18 15.08
C CYS A 7 17.45 4.62 15.48
N PRO A 8 18.56 5.19 14.99
CA PRO A 8 18.94 6.56 15.28
C PRO A 8 17.97 7.56 14.63
N GLN A 9 17.83 8.74 15.23
CA GLN A 9 17.06 9.84 14.63
C GLN A 9 17.80 10.42 13.42
N PRO A 10 17.12 10.66 12.28
CA PRO A 10 17.73 11.29 11.12
C PRO A 10 18.18 12.73 11.40
N PRO A 11 19.29 13.19 10.78
CA PRO A 11 19.74 14.58 10.91
C PRO A 11 18.91 15.56 10.07
N GLY A 12 18.82 16.81 10.53
CA GLY A 12 18.18 17.92 9.79
C GLY A 12 16.70 18.13 10.12
N ALA A 13 16.02 18.89 9.25
CA ALA A 13 14.61 19.23 9.43
C ALA A 13 13.70 17.98 9.30
N PRO A 14 12.65 17.84 10.15
CA PRO A 14 11.70 16.74 10.09
C PRO A 14 11.07 16.56 8.71
N ARG A 15 11.22 15.35 8.16
CA ARG A 15 10.63 14.89 6.90
C ARG A 15 10.33 13.40 7.01
N TRP A 16 9.66 12.79 6.04
CA TRP A 16 9.47 11.35 6.08
C TRP A 16 10.75 10.64 5.66
N VAL A 17 11.24 9.72 6.48
CA VAL A 17 12.47 8.97 6.26
C VAL A 17 12.26 7.51 6.68
N ALA A 18 12.49 6.58 5.76
CA ALA A 18 12.57 5.16 6.07
C ALA A 18 14.03 4.75 6.26
N MET A 19 14.33 4.18 7.42
CA MET A 19 15.62 3.62 7.74
C MET A 19 15.56 2.09 7.69
N PHE A 20 16.51 1.47 7.01
CA PHE A 20 16.65 0.03 6.87
C PHE A 20 17.83 -0.43 7.71
N HIS A 21 17.60 -1.45 8.53
CA HIS A 21 18.67 -2.10 9.27
C HIS A 21 19.38 -3.08 8.36
N ARG A 22 20.71 -3.02 8.31
CA ARG A 22 21.57 -4.00 7.66
C ARG A 22 22.09 -4.98 8.71
N PRO A 23 21.57 -6.22 8.78
CA PRO A 23 21.96 -7.17 9.83
C PRO A 23 23.45 -7.51 9.79
N ALA A 24 24.04 -7.58 8.59
CA ALA A 24 25.46 -7.91 8.40
C ALA A 24 26.42 -6.84 8.96
N GLU A 25 26.00 -5.58 9.00
CA GLU A 25 26.81 -4.44 9.46
C GLU A 25 26.36 -3.92 10.84
N GLY A 26 25.20 -4.37 11.34
CA GLY A 26 24.57 -3.83 12.54
C GLY A 26 24.23 -2.34 12.43
N SER A 27 24.12 -1.82 11.21
CA SER A 27 24.00 -0.39 10.90
C SER A 27 22.60 -0.06 10.37
N TRP A 28 22.14 1.17 10.59
CA TRP A 28 20.93 1.70 9.99
C TRP A 28 21.28 2.64 8.85
N THR A 29 20.60 2.48 7.71
CA THR A 29 20.83 3.30 6.52
C THR A 29 19.53 3.90 6.01
N VAL A 30 19.60 5.11 5.44
CA VAL A 30 18.43 5.74 4.81
C VAL A 30 18.15 5.00 3.50
N GLY A 31 16.96 4.41 3.38
CA GLY A 31 16.50 3.76 2.15
C GLY A 31 15.58 4.64 1.30
N ALA A 32 14.78 5.49 1.95
CA ALA A 32 13.91 6.44 1.25
C ALA A 32 13.67 7.69 2.11
N GLU A 33 13.62 8.86 1.48
CA GLU A 33 13.21 10.10 2.11
C GLU A 33 12.31 10.94 1.20
N SER A 34 11.39 11.69 1.79
CA SER A 34 10.47 12.58 1.07
C SER A 34 9.83 13.59 2.03
N PRO A 35 9.45 14.79 1.55
CA PRO A 35 8.59 15.69 2.31
C PRO A 35 7.23 15.06 2.66
N ASP A 36 6.73 14.16 1.80
CA ASP A 36 5.44 13.47 1.95
C ASP A 36 5.59 12.01 2.38
N ARG A 37 4.65 11.51 3.19
CA ARG A 37 4.63 10.13 3.71
C ARG A 37 4.46 9.07 2.62
N ALA A 38 3.57 9.32 1.66
CA ALA A 38 3.13 8.31 0.70
C ALA A 38 4.26 7.77 -0.21
N PRO A 39 5.14 8.63 -0.77
CA PRO A 39 6.31 8.15 -1.52
C PRO A 39 7.25 7.25 -0.71
N VAL A 40 7.46 7.57 0.58
CA VAL A 40 8.33 6.77 1.47
C VAL A 40 7.72 5.39 1.70
N LEU A 41 6.42 5.31 1.99
CA LEU A 41 5.73 4.03 2.19
C LEU A 41 5.72 3.17 0.94
N TYR A 42 5.56 3.78 -0.24
CA TYR A 42 5.63 3.07 -1.52
C TYR A 42 7.01 2.46 -1.74
N ALA A 43 8.08 3.25 -1.59
CA ALA A 43 9.46 2.78 -1.72
C ALA A 43 9.78 1.67 -0.70
N VAL A 44 9.31 1.81 0.55
CA VAL A 44 9.47 0.77 1.57
C VAL A 44 8.78 -0.54 1.16
N GLY A 45 7.55 -0.46 0.64
CA GLY A 45 6.82 -1.63 0.13
C GLY A 45 7.60 -2.35 -0.97
N ASP A 46 8.05 -1.61 -1.98
CA ASP A 46 8.79 -2.16 -3.12
C ASP A 46 10.15 -2.79 -2.72
N MET A 47 10.91 -2.08 -1.87
CA MET A 47 12.21 -2.57 -1.37
C MET A 47 12.07 -3.80 -0.48
N THR A 48 11.12 -3.79 0.47
CA THR A 48 10.90 -4.94 1.36
C THR A 48 10.40 -6.16 0.60
N GLN A 49 9.55 -5.97 -0.41
CA GLN A 49 9.09 -7.04 -1.29
C GLN A 49 10.27 -7.67 -2.06
N THR A 50 11.12 -6.85 -2.66
CA THR A 50 12.30 -7.31 -3.41
C THR A 50 13.28 -8.08 -2.52
N LEU A 51 13.56 -7.59 -1.32
CA LEU A 51 14.47 -8.23 -0.37
C LEU A 51 13.90 -9.56 0.14
N ARG A 52 12.60 -9.60 0.48
CA ARG A 52 11.95 -10.87 0.87
C ARG A 52 11.92 -11.90 -0.25
N ALA A 53 11.74 -11.49 -1.50
CA ALA A 53 11.81 -12.40 -2.65
C ALA A 53 13.20 -13.05 -2.80
N ARG A 54 14.26 -12.43 -2.25
CA ARG A 54 15.62 -12.98 -2.16
C ARG A 54 15.87 -13.81 -0.90
N GLY A 55 14.86 -13.97 -0.04
CA GLY A 55 14.99 -14.64 1.25
C GLY A 55 15.64 -13.78 2.34
N GLU A 56 15.73 -12.47 2.15
CA GLU A 56 16.36 -11.56 3.12
C GLU A 56 15.34 -11.10 4.18
N GLU A 57 15.78 -11.12 5.45
CA GLU A 57 15.03 -10.53 6.55
C GLU A 57 15.26 -9.01 6.59
N VAL A 58 14.17 -8.24 6.64
CA VAL A 58 14.23 -6.78 6.56
C VAL A 58 13.61 -6.17 7.81
N THR A 59 14.39 -5.33 8.50
CA THR A 59 13.88 -4.48 9.58
C THR A 59 13.87 -3.03 9.09
N VAL A 60 12.71 -2.38 9.22
CA VAL A 60 12.50 -0.98 8.79
C VAL A 60 11.99 -0.17 9.97
N ALA A 61 12.46 1.07 10.08
CA ALA A 61 11.99 2.08 11.01
C ALA A 61 11.54 3.32 10.21
N LEU A 62 10.37 3.88 10.53
CA LEU A 62 9.83 5.03 9.81
C LEU A 62 9.86 6.27 10.69
N TRP A 63 10.66 7.25 10.33
CA TRP A 63 10.67 8.56 10.95
C TRP A 63 9.80 9.53 10.16
N GLY A 64 9.10 10.41 10.85
CA GLY A 64 8.30 11.45 10.22
C GLY A 64 8.10 12.66 11.15
N PRO A 65 7.61 13.78 10.59
CA PRO A 65 7.21 14.93 11.39
C PRO A 65 5.93 14.63 12.17
N GLU A 66 5.96 14.85 13.48
CA GLU A 66 4.78 14.96 14.35
C GLU A 66 4.91 16.24 15.17
N ASN A 67 3.92 17.13 15.08
CA ASN A 67 3.97 18.44 15.76
C ASN A 67 5.26 19.25 15.50
N GLY A 68 5.87 19.09 14.32
CA GLY A 68 7.12 19.76 13.95
C GLY A 68 8.39 19.17 14.56
N ALA A 69 8.30 18.03 15.25
CA ALA A 69 9.42 17.27 15.78
C ALA A 69 9.57 15.92 15.05
N TRP A 70 10.73 15.30 15.17
CA TRP A 70 10.94 13.93 14.71
C TRP A 70 10.16 12.96 15.59
N HIS A 71 9.37 12.10 14.97
CA HIS A 71 8.66 11.00 15.62
C HIS A 71 8.96 9.70 14.92
N LEU A 72 9.23 8.65 15.71
CA LEU A 72 9.40 7.29 15.20
C LEU A 72 8.02 6.64 15.12
N PHE A 73 7.53 6.48 13.91
CA PHE A 73 6.34 5.69 13.63
C PHE A 73 6.74 4.22 13.58
N ASP A 74 6.00 3.37 14.29
CA ASP A 74 6.10 1.93 14.09
C ASP A 74 5.87 1.64 12.61
N ALA A 75 6.90 1.11 11.95
CA ALA A 75 6.71 0.49 10.65
C ALA A 75 5.65 -0.60 10.87
N PRO A 76 4.61 -0.69 10.02
CA PRO A 76 3.58 -1.70 10.23
C PRO A 76 4.27 -3.05 10.27
N ALA A 77 4.39 -3.63 11.46
CA ALA A 77 4.79 -5.00 11.66
C ALA A 77 3.90 -5.79 10.72
N ALA A 78 4.53 -6.54 9.81
CA ALA A 78 3.91 -7.22 8.68
C ALA A 78 2.53 -7.76 9.09
N ARG A 79 1.49 -6.99 8.78
CA ARG A 79 0.12 -7.46 8.90
C ARG A 79 -0.04 -8.29 7.65
N GLU A 80 0.15 -9.59 7.86
CA GLU A 80 -0.43 -10.70 7.11
C GLU A 80 -0.83 -10.32 5.68
N THR A 81 0.10 -10.64 4.77
CA THR A 81 -0.01 -10.69 3.31
C THR A 81 -1.41 -10.42 2.76
N ALA A 82 -1.71 -9.15 2.48
CA ALA A 82 -2.66 -8.82 1.43
C ALA A 82 -1.95 -8.98 0.08
N PRO A 83 -2.52 -9.69 -0.91
CA PRO A 83 -1.84 -9.96 -2.16
C PRO A 83 -1.54 -8.63 -2.90
N ALA A 84 -0.30 -8.52 -3.37
CA ALA A 84 0.18 -7.39 -4.16
C ALA A 84 -0.71 -7.19 -5.41
N PRO A 85 -1.18 -5.96 -5.72
CA PRO A 85 -1.73 -5.69 -7.03
C PRO A 85 -0.57 -5.73 -8.04
N ALA A 86 -0.75 -6.53 -9.09
CA ALA A 86 0.14 -6.56 -10.24
C ALA A 86 0.35 -5.15 -10.81
N ALA A 87 1.59 -4.90 -11.21
CA ALA A 87 2.04 -3.68 -11.85
C ALA A 87 1.05 -3.19 -12.92
N SER A 88 0.60 -1.95 -12.80
CA SER A 88 0.12 -1.18 -13.94
C SER A 88 1.12 -0.07 -14.17
N ALA A 89 2.02 -0.31 -15.13
CA ALA A 89 2.80 0.74 -15.75
C ALA A 89 1.84 1.76 -16.37
N GLY A 90 2.01 3.03 -15.99
CA GLY A 90 1.14 4.12 -16.42
C GLY A 90 1.45 5.38 -15.63
N ALA A 91 2.64 5.92 -15.83
CA ALA A 91 3.10 7.16 -15.23
C ALA A 91 2.18 8.34 -15.59
N SER A 92 1.81 9.14 -14.58
CA SER A 92 1.88 10.61 -14.63
C SER A 92 1.75 11.20 -13.22
N ALA A 93 2.73 12.05 -12.88
CA ALA A 93 2.92 12.71 -11.59
C ALA A 93 1.83 13.78 -11.27
N PRO A 94 1.71 14.24 -10.01
CA PRO A 94 0.49 14.82 -9.48
C PRO A 94 0.48 16.36 -9.62
N GLY A 95 -0.40 16.86 -10.50
CA GLY A 95 -0.85 18.25 -10.44
C GLY A 95 -2.20 18.30 -9.73
N ALA A 96 -2.29 19.13 -8.68
CA ALA A 96 -3.49 19.57 -7.97
C ALA A 96 -4.80 19.15 -8.67
N GLY A 97 -5.32 17.98 -8.29
CA GLY A 97 -6.53 17.46 -8.90
C GLY A 97 -7.72 18.04 -8.18
N GLY A 98 -8.48 18.89 -8.88
CA GLY A 98 -9.78 19.36 -8.42
C GLY A 98 -10.72 18.21 -8.03
N PRO A 99 -11.88 18.51 -7.44
CA PRO A 99 -12.82 17.51 -6.94
C PRO A 99 -13.14 16.40 -7.96
N ASP A 100 -13.14 16.72 -9.26
CA ASP A 100 -13.35 15.74 -10.33
C ASP A 100 -12.25 14.68 -10.43
N ARG A 101 -10.96 15.04 -10.28
CA ARG A 101 -9.86 14.06 -10.28
C ARG A 101 -9.86 13.21 -9.02
N LEU A 102 -10.38 13.72 -7.91
CA LEU A 102 -10.55 12.92 -6.70
C LEU A 102 -11.70 11.91 -6.90
N THR A 103 -12.85 12.38 -7.39
CA THR A 103 -14.01 11.53 -7.69
C THR A 103 -13.66 10.41 -8.66
N GLU A 104 -12.88 10.73 -9.70
CA GLU A 104 -12.45 9.73 -10.69
C GLU A 104 -11.50 8.70 -10.10
N ARG A 105 -10.54 9.13 -9.26
CA ARG A 105 -9.67 8.20 -8.53
C ARG A 105 -10.45 7.32 -7.56
N MET A 106 -11.48 7.86 -6.91
CA MET A 106 -12.35 7.07 -6.01
C MET A 106 -13.23 6.09 -6.78
N ARG A 107 -13.72 6.46 -7.97
CA ARG A 107 -14.43 5.55 -8.90
C ARG A 107 -13.50 4.42 -9.35
N GLY A 108 -12.29 4.75 -9.80
CA GLY A 108 -11.27 3.78 -10.21
C GLY A 108 -10.89 2.81 -9.09
N ARG A 109 -10.71 3.32 -7.85
CA ARG A 109 -10.42 2.49 -6.67
C ARG A 109 -11.57 1.52 -6.38
N ARG A 110 -12.80 1.99 -6.37
CA ARG A 110 -13.99 1.15 -6.14
C ARG A 110 -14.11 0.06 -7.21
N HIS A 111 -13.87 0.41 -8.46
CA HIS A 111 -13.88 -0.53 -9.58
C HIS A 111 -12.83 -1.64 -9.41
N GLN A 112 -11.61 -1.29 -9.00
CA GLN A 112 -10.54 -2.26 -8.72
C GLN A 112 -10.90 -3.20 -7.56
N VAL A 113 -11.54 -2.70 -6.50
CA VAL A 113 -11.95 -3.54 -5.36
C VAL A 113 -13.00 -4.56 -5.76
N LEU A 114 -13.96 -4.18 -6.62
CA LEU A 114 -14.99 -5.10 -7.12
C LEU A 114 -14.38 -6.19 -8.02
N LEU A 115 -13.52 -5.81 -8.96
CA LEU A 115 -12.82 -6.78 -9.83
C LEU A 115 -11.95 -7.75 -9.02
N ALA A 116 -11.26 -7.26 -7.99
CA ALA A 116 -10.48 -8.12 -7.10
C ALA A 116 -11.35 -9.10 -6.30
N GLY A 117 -12.53 -8.66 -5.85
CA GLY A 117 -13.52 -9.53 -5.18
C GLY A 117 -14.06 -10.62 -6.10
N LEU A 118 -14.38 -10.26 -7.35
CA LEU A 118 -14.86 -11.20 -8.37
C LEU A 118 -13.78 -12.22 -8.77
N GLY A 119 -12.54 -11.78 -8.96
CA GLY A 119 -11.42 -12.67 -9.21
C GLY A 119 -11.23 -13.68 -8.08
N LYS A 120 -11.29 -13.24 -6.82
CA LYS A 120 -11.25 -14.16 -5.66
C LYS A 120 -12.42 -15.14 -5.64
N ALA A 121 -13.59 -14.75 -6.14
CA ALA A 121 -14.75 -15.62 -6.31
C ALA A 121 -14.64 -16.61 -7.49
N GLY A 122 -13.53 -16.59 -8.23
CA GLY A 122 -13.30 -17.46 -9.37
C GLY A 122 -13.90 -16.96 -10.69
N LEU A 123 -14.40 -15.72 -10.72
CA LEU A 123 -14.98 -15.09 -11.91
C LEU A 123 -13.90 -14.28 -12.63
N TYR A 124 -13.18 -14.96 -13.53
CA TYR A 124 -12.10 -14.39 -14.33
C TYR A 124 -12.53 -14.04 -15.76
N ASP A 125 -13.51 -14.77 -16.31
CA ASP A 125 -14.05 -14.56 -17.65
C ASP A 125 -15.30 -13.68 -17.60
N LEU A 126 -15.10 -12.39 -17.31
CA LEU A 126 -16.18 -11.40 -17.31
C LEU A 126 -16.53 -11.01 -18.74
N SER A 127 -17.83 -11.05 -19.08
CA SER A 127 -18.33 -10.51 -20.34
C SER A 127 -18.31 -8.97 -20.34
N ASP A 128 -18.53 -8.37 -21.51
CA ASP A 128 -18.65 -6.91 -21.62
C ASP A 128 -19.83 -6.36 -20.78
N GLU A 129 -20.92 -7.13 -20.67
CA GLU A 129 -22.07 -6.78 -19.82
C GLU A 129 -21.71 -6.78 -18.33
N ASP A 130 -20.92 -7.78 -17.89
CA ASP A 130 -20.41 -7.83 -16.51
C ASP A 130 -19.49 -6.65 -16.23
N GLY A 131 -18.65 -6.27 -17.19
CA GLY A 131 -17.80 -5.08 -17.10
C GLY A 131 -18.60 -3.79 -16.94
N VAL A 132 -19.74 -3.65 -17.63
CA VAL A 132 -20.66 -2.51 -17.48
C VAL A 132 -21.31 -2.52 -16.10
N ALA A 133 -21.79 -3.68 -15.62
CA ALA A 133 -22.38 -3.81 -14.29
C ALA A 133 -21.39 -3.41 -13.18
N VAL A 134 -20.14 -3.88 -13.26
CA VAL A 134 -19.08 -3.54 -12.29
C VAL A 134 -18.73 -2.05 -12.33
N ARG A 135 -18.71 -1.43 -13.52
CA ARG A 135 -18.54 0.03 -13.64
C ARG A 135 -19.70 0.78 -12.98
N ALA A 136 -20.95 0.41 -13.28
CA ALA A 136 -22.12 1.04 -12.68
C ALA A 136 -22.14 0.93 -11.15
N MET A 137 -21.76 -0.23 -10.61
CA MET A 137 -21.60 -0.43 -9.16
C MET A 137 -20.50 0.47 -8.57
N ALA A 138 -19.36 0.59 -9.25
CA ALA A 138 -18.28 1.47 -8.81
C ALA A 138 -18.64 2.96 -8.87
N GLU A 139 -19.63 3.35 -9.66
CA GLU A 139 -20.14 4.72 -9.72
C GLU A 139 -21.11 5.00 -8.56
N LEU A 140 -22.07 4.10 -8.36
CA LEU A 140 -23.21 4.29 -7.45
C LEU A 140 -22.91 3.98 -5.98
N LEU A 141 -22.03 3.01 -5.71
CA LEU A 141 -21.78 2.54 -4.35
C LEU A 141 -20.63 3.29 -3.67
N ASP A 142 -20.75 3.61 -2.39
CA ASP A 142 -19.67 4.19 -1.58
C ASP A 142 -18.62 3.14 -1.19
N GLU A 143 -17.42 3.61 -0.83
CA GLU A 143 -16.24 2.77 -0.54
C GLU A 143 -16.50 1.68 0.54
N PRO A 144 -17.14 1.97 1.69
CA PRO A 144 -17.51 0.94 2.67
C PRO A 144 -18.40 -0.16 2.10
N THR A 145 -19.40 0.20 1.29
CA THR A 145 -20.34 -0.75 0.68
C THR A 145 -19.64 -1.63 -0.34
N VAL A 146 -18.78 -1.05 -1.18
CA VAL A 146 -17.95 -1.79 -2.15
C VAL A 146 -17.04 -2.81 -1.44
N ARG A 147 -16.40 -2.42 -0.34
CA ARG A 147 -15.57 -3.35 0.46
C ARG A 147 -16.38 -4.49 1.06
N ARG A 148 -17.59 -4.22 1.52
CA ARG A 148 -18.49 -5.24 2.07
C ARG A 148 -18.90 -6.26 1.01
N VAL A 149 -19.25 -5.79 -0.20
CA VAL A 149 -19.57 -6.66 -1.34
C VAL A 149 -18.36 -7.51 -1.73
N ALA A 150 -17.18 -6.92 -1.87
CA ALA A 150 -15.96 -7.65 -2.20
C ALA A 150 -15.58 -8.67 -1.11
N HIS A 151 -15.84 -8.36 0.16
CA HIS A 151 -15.67 -9.29 1.26
C HIS A 151 -16.63 -10.49 1.15
N TRP A 152 -17.91 -10.28 0.87
CA TRP A 152 -18.87 -11.36 0.66
C TRP A 152 -18.48 -12.26 -0.53
N LEU A 153 -18.06 -11.66 -1.65
CA LEU A 153 -17.57 -12.39 -2.81
C LEU A 153 -16.34 -13.26 -2.47
N SER A 154 -15.43 -12.72 -1.66
CA SER A 154 -14.25 -13.46 -1.21
C SER A 154 -14.60 -14.57 -0.21
N ALA A 155 -15.55 -14.33 0.70
CA ALA A 155 -15.97 -15.30 1.71
C ALA A 155 -16.71 -16.49 1.07
N ALA A 156 -17.61 -16.22 0.12
CA ALA A 156 -18.33 -17.25 -0.62
C ALA A 156 -17.41 -18.16 -1.46
N ALA A 157 -16.20 -17.69 -1.79
CA ALA A 157 -15.19 -18.46 -2.50
C ALA A 157 -14.46 -19.48 -1.60
N GLY A 158 -14.43 -19.24 -0.29
CA GLY A 158 -13.67 -20.03 0.70
C GLY A 158 -14.45 -21.16 1.37
N GLU A 159 -15.73 -21.34 1.06
CA GLU A 159 -16.58 -22.42 1.60
C GLU A 159 -16.61 -23.70 0.74
N ARG A 160 -15.55 -23.98 -0.04
CA ARG A 160 -15.42 -25.24 -0.80
C ARG A 160 -14.28 -26.11 -0.29
#